data_AF-A0A367HJP8-F1
#
_entry.id   AF-A0A367HJP8-F1
#
_cell.length_a   1.000
_cell.length_b   1.000
_cell.length_c   1.000
_cell.angle_alpha   90.00
_cell.angle_beta   90.00
_cell.angle_gamma   90.00
#
_symmetry.space_group_name_H-M   'P 1'
#
loop_
_entity.id
_entity.type
_entity.pdbx_description
1 polymer ?
#
loop_
_entity_poly.entity_id
_entity_poly.type
_entity_poly.pdbx_seq_one_letter_code
_entity_poly.pdbx_strand_id
1 'polypeptide(L)'
;MRSETWTSYGFRIDPEVLADLKERLKADRRTSGNTMLGQGHYMDAALRHIPEDVEAQIEMAQAFLDDRMGVVGAGRQSTFRVGPVAYALISTLNQGLQEADYGRRGLYVISAALENFLQALDAEGELQRPERRARVQRPMP
;
A
#
# COMPACT_ATOMS: atom_id res chain seq x y z
N MET A 1 -16.01 2.04 8.03
CA MET A 1 -16.05 2.99 6.89
C MET A 1 -16.01 2.18 5.59
N ARG A 2 -16.83 2.49 4.58
CA ARG A 2 -16.82 1.77 3.29
C ARG A 2 -15.75 2.37 2.37
N SER A 3 -15.02 1.56 1.62
CA SER A 3 -13.97 2.05 0.70
C SER A 3 -14.51 2.85 -0.48
N GLU A 4 -15.82 2.80 -0.72
CA GLU A 4 -16.54 3.63 -1.70
C GLU A 4 -16.49 5.12 -1.35
N THR A 5 -16.40 5.47 -0.07
CA THR A 5 -16.38 6.86 0.42
C THR A 5 -14.97 7.38 0.66
N TRP A 6 -13.95 6.64 0.22
CA TRP A 6 -12.54 7.01 0.36
C TRP A 6 -12.12 8.07 -0.67
N THR A 7 -11.15 8.89 -0.29
CA THR A 7 -10.70 10.03 -1.10
C THR A 7 -9.76 9.55 -2.19
N SER A 8 -9.96 10.04 -3.42
CA SER A 8 -9.07 9.73 -4.55
C SER A 8 -7.80 10.57 -4.47
N TYR A 9 -6.64 9.95 -4.65
CA TYR A 9 -5.34 10.60 -4.67
C TYR A 9 -4.49 10.06 -5.83
N GLY A 10 -3.69 10.94 -6.44
CA GLY A 10 -2.79 10.60 -7.54
C GLY A 10 -1.40 10.24 -7.04
N PHE A 11 -0.95 9.02 -7.32
CA PHE A 11 0.33 8.48 -6.92
C PHE A 11 1.28 8.36 -8.11
N ARG A 12 2.58 8.51 -7.85
CA ARG A 12 3.64 8.03 -8.73
C ARG A 12 4.32 6.87 -8.03
N ILE A 13 4.39 5.73 -8.72
CA ILE A 13 4.89 4.47 -8.15
C ILE A 13 5.78 3.80 -9.19
N ASP A 14 6.81 3.12 -8.73
CA ASP A 14 7.66 2.29 -9.59
C ASP A 14 6.83 1.27 -10.40
N PRO A 15 7.10 1.11 -11.71
CA PRO A 15 6.33 0.20 -12.56
C PRO A 15 6.37 -1.28 -12.14
N GLU A 16 7.48 -1.75 -11.58
CA GLU A 16 7.64 -3.15 -11.16
C GLU A 16 6.81 -3.41 -9.91
N VAL A 17 6.87 -2.52 -8.92
CA VAL A 17 6.02 -2.60 -7.72
C VAL A 17 4.52 -2.57 -8.07
N LEU A 18 4.14 -1.81 -9.10
CA LEU A 18 2.76 -1.83 -9.61
C LEU A 18 2.39 -3.13 -10.33
N ALA A 19 3.34 -3.83 -10.93
CA ALA A 19 3.11 -5.15 -11.50
C ALA A 19 2.91 -6.16 -10.36
N ASP A 20 3.79 -6.16 -9.37
CA ASP A 20 3.73 -7.06 -8.21
C ASP A 20 2.41 -6.91 -7.45
N LEU A 21 1.97 -5.66 -7.22
CA LEU A 21 0.66 -5.40 -6.61
C LEU A 21 -0.50 -6.04 -7.41
N LYS A 22 -0.45 -6.00 -8.75
CA LYS A 22 -1.50 -6.60 -9.58
C LYS A 22 -1.48 -8.12 -9.50
N GLU A 23 -0.29 -8.72 -9.48
CA GLU A 23 -0.12 -10.15 -9.33
C GLU A 23 -0.64 -10.63 -7.97
N ARG A 24 -0.22 -9.96 -6.90
CA ARG A 24 -0.70 -10.22 -5.55
C ARG A 24 -2.21 -10.09 -5.44
N LEU A 25 -2.79 -9.01 -5.94
CA LEU A 25 -4.24 -8.80 -5.95
C LEU A 25 -4.99 -9.92 -6.69
N LYS A 26 -4.43 -10.39 -7.82
CA LYS A 26 -5.02 -11.49 -8.59
C LYS A 26 -4.97 -12.80 -7.80
N ALA A 27 -3.85 -13.09 -7.13
CA ALA A 27 -3.70 -14.25 -6.28
C ALA A 27 -4.69 -14.21 -5.11
N ASP A 28 -4.74 -13.10 -4.37
CA ASP A 28 -5.60 -12.95 -3.20
C ASP A 28 -7.09 -13.00 -3.54
N ARG A 29 -7.51 -12.43 -4.68
CA ARG A 29 -8.89 -12.57 -5.17
C ARG A 29 -9.25 -14.03 -5.44
N ARG A 30 -8.31 -14.81 -5.98
CA ARG A 30 -8.51 -16.24 -6.29
C ARG A 30 -8.59 -17.08 -5.01
N THR A 31 -7.69 -16.88 -4.06
CA THR A 31 -7.59 -17.69 -2.84
C THR A 31 -8.69 -17.35 -1.83
N SER A 32 -8.96 -16.06 -1.61
CA SER A 32 -10.01 -15.62 -0.68
C SER A 32 -11.43 -15.75 -1.26
N GLY A 33 -11.54 -15.64 -2.59
CA GLY A 33 -12.82 -15.49 -3.30
C GLY A 33 -13.44 -14.09 -3.18
N ASN A 34 -12.73 -13.10 -2.63
CA ASN A 34 -13.24 -11.74 -2.48
C ASN A 34 -12.97 -10.89 -3.73
N THR A 35 -13.95 -10.83 -4.64
CA THR A 35 -13.87 -10.04 -5.87
C THR A 35 -13.85 -8.52 -5.64
N MET A 36 -14.24 -8.05 -4.45
CA MET A 36 -14.25 -6.64 -4.09
C MET A 36 -12.88 -6.10 -3.69
N LEU A 37 -11.87 -6.96 -3.46
CA LEU A 37 -10.50 -6.51 -3.24
C LEU A 37 -10.03 -5.67 -4.44
N GLY A 38 -9.28 -4.60 -4.20
CA GLY A 38 -8.80 -3.70 -5.25
C GLY A 38 -7.51 -3.03 -4.82
N GLN A 39 -6.77 -2.47 -5.78
CA GLN A 39 -5.45 -1.86 -5.55
C GLN A 39 -5.47 -0.79 -4.46
N GLY A 40 -6.56 0.00 -4.37
CA GLY A 40 -6.72 1.02 -3.32
C GLY A 40 -6.73 0.46 -1.89
N HIS A 41 -7.17 -0.78 -1.68
CA HIS A 41 -7.11 -1.41 -0.34
C HIS A 41 -5.67 -1.71 0.07
N TYR A 42 -4.83 -2.17 -0.86
CA TYR A 42 -3.42 -2.45 -0.60
C TYR A 42 -2.63 -1.16 -0.44
N MET A 43 -2.93 -0.15 -1.28
CA MET A 43 -2.33 1.18 -1.13
C MET A 43 -2.67 1.79 0.24
N ASP A 44 -3.94 1.80 0.63
CA ASP A 44 -4.35 2.29 1.95
C ASP A 44 -3.68 1.52 3.11
N ALA A 45 -3.52 0.19 2.99
CA ALA A 45 -2.82 -0.60 3.99
C ALA A 45 -1.33 -0.25 4.05
N ALA A 46 -0.63 -0.27 2.91
CA ALA A 46 0.79 0.06 2.81
C ALA A 46 1.11 1.45 3.37
N LEU A 47 0.29 2.46 3.04
CA LEU A 47 0.48 3.84 3.51
C LEU A 47 0.39 3.97 5.04
N ARG A 48 -0.34 3.09 5.73
CA ARG A 48 -0.42 3.11 7.21
C ARG A 48 0.83 2.55 7.89
N HIS A 49 1.71 1.92 7.12
CA HIS A 49 2.99 1.40 7.61
C HIS A 49 4.15 2.35 7.30
N ILE A 50 3.89 3.49 6.63
CA ILE A 50 4.90 4.53 6.45
C ILE A 50 5.21 5.16 7.83
N PRO A 51 6.48 5.27 8.23
CA PRO A 51 6.89 5.98 9.44
C PRO A 51 6.41 7.43 9.41
N GLU A 52 6.00 7.97 10.55
CA GLU A 52 5.60 9.38 10.65
C GLU A 52 6.81 10.33 10.56
N ASP A 53 7.98 9.85 10.98
CA ASP A 53 9.23 10.60 10.97
C ASP A 53 9.85 10.71 9.56
N VAL A 54 10.33 11.91 9.21
CA VAL A 54 10.86 12.21 7.87
C VAL A 54 12.20 11.53 7.63
N GLU A 55 13.07 11.40 8.63
CA GLU A 55 14.35 10.72 8.47
C GLU A 55 14.13 9.23 8.15
N ALA A 56 13.23 8.59 8.89
CA ALA A 56 12.84 7.19 8.64
C ALA A 56 12.17 7.00 7.26
N GLN A 57 11.40 7.97 6.76
CA GLN A 57 10.87 7.94 5.40
C GLN A 57 11.98 8.03 4.35
N ILE A 58 12.99 8.86 4.58
CA ILE A 58 14.15 9.00 3.69
C ILE A 58 14.96 7.71 3.68
N GLU A 59 15.26 7.13 4.84
CA GLU A 59 15.95 5.85 4.97
C GLU A 59 15.22 4.74 4.21
N MET A 60 13.89 4.65 4.37
CA MET A 60 13.06 3.70 3.63
C MET A 60 13.19 3.89 2.11
N ALA A 61 13.18 5.13 1.64
CA ALA A 61 13.37 5.42 0.21
C ALA A 61 14.79 5.12 -0.28
N GLN A 62 15.81 5.29 0.57
CA GLN A 62 17.20 4.97 0.25
C GLN A 62 17.40 3.46 0.14
N ALA A 63 16.89 2.67 1.09
CA ALA A 63 16.93 1.21 1.01
C ALA A 63 16.32 0.68 -0.29
N PHE A 64 15.16 1.21 -0.68
CA PHE A 64 14.51 0.88 -1.94
C PHE A 64 15.37 1.17 -3.19
N LEU A 65 16.12 2.29 -3.16
CA LEU A 65 17.02 2.65 -4.24
C LEU A 65 18.29 1.78 -4.24
N ASP A 66 18.84 1.48 -3.07
CA ASP A 66 20.07 0.72 -2.91
C ASP A 66 19.89 -0.72 -3.40
N ASP A 67 18.75 -1.36 -3.10
CA ASP A 67 18.38 -2.68 -3.62
C ASP A 67 18.32 -2.71 -5.16
N ARG A 68 18.10 -1.55 -5.77
CA ARG A 68 18.04 -1.36 -7.23
C ARG A 68 19.31 -0.73 -7.80
N MET A 69 20.38 -0.60 -7.00
CA MET A 69 21.63 0.08 -7.37
C MET A 69 21.40 1.50 -7.94
N GLY A 70 20.35 2.18 -7.47
CA GLY A 70 19.91 3.48 -7.95
C GLY A 70 19.24 3.48 -9.34
N VAL A 71 19.03 2.33 -9.96
CA VAL A 71 18.42 2.19 -11.28
C VAL A 71 16.92 1.93 -11.13
N VAL A 72 16.14 2.98 -11.28
CA VAL A 72 14.67 2.95 -11.16
C VAL A 72 14.03 3.56 -12.39
N GLY A 73 12.92 2.95 -12.82
CA GLY A 73 12.14 3.44 -13.95
C GLY A 73 11.48 4.78 -13.66
N ALA A 74 11.00 5.46 -14.71
CA ALA A 74 10.12 6.60 -14.51
C ALA A 74 8.84 6.13 -13.81
N GLY A 75 8.56 6.68 -12.63
CA GLY A 75 7.37 6.33 -11.86
C GLY A 75 6.08 6.50 -12.69
N ARG A 76 5.23 5.48 -12.67
CA ARG A 76 3.95 5.48 -13.38
C ARG A 76 2.90 6.19 -12.55
N GLN A 77 2.18 7.12 -13.17
CA GLN A 77 1.05 7.79 -12.54
C GLN A 77 -0.14 6.84 -12.42
N SER A 78 -0.74 6.75 -11.24
CA SER A 78 -1.93 5.94 -10.94
C SER A 78 -2.79 6.63 -9.89
N THR A 79 -4.11 6.49 -9.97
CA THR A 79 -5.05 7.11 -9.03
C THR A 79 -5.75 6.04 -8.22
N PHE A 80 -5.68 6.14 -6.89
CA PHE A 80 -6.33 5.21 -5.98
C PHE A 80 -7.17 5.94 -4.95
N ARG A 81 -8.20 5.25 -4.43
CA ARG A 81 -8.93 5.71 -3.25
C ARG A 81 -8.26 5.17 -2.00
N VAL A 82 -8.04 6.04 -1.02
CA VAL A 82 -7.42 5.71 0.26
C VAL A 82 -8.23 6.25 1.43
N GLY A 83 -8.17 5.58 2.57
CA GLY A 83 -8.87 5.97 3.77
C GLY A 83 -8.34 7.29 4.35
N PRO A 84 -9.05 7.90 5.31
CA PRO A 84 -8.72 9.23 5.83
C PRO A 84 -7.34 9.29 6.50
N VAL A 85 -6.90 8.21 7.17
CA VAL A 85 -5.57 8.14 7.81
C VAL A 85 -4.47 8.17 6.77
N ALA A 86 -4.55 7.29 5.77
CA ALA A 86 -3.59 7.24 4.66
C ALA A 86 -3.62 8.54 3.83
N TYR A 87 -4.81 9.14 3.65
CA TYR A 87 -4.96 10.42 2.97
C TYR A 87 -4.27 11.57 3.73
N ALA A 88 -4.45 11.64 5.04
CA ALA A 88 -3.80 12.66 5.87
C ALA A 88 -2.28 12.58 5.73
N LEU A 89 -1.72 11.38 5.86
CA LEU A 89 -0.28 11.14 5.71
C LEU A 89 0.23 11.53 4.32
N ILE A 90 -0.40 11.04 3.24
CA ILE A 90 0.09 11.32 1.88
C ILE A 90 -0.07 12.80 1.48
N SER A 91 -1.07 13.49 2.05
CA SER A 91 -1.30 14.90 1.76
C SER A 91 -0.20 15.82 2.27
N THR A 92 0.49 15.44 3.34
CA THR A 92 1.59 16.21 3.95
C THR A 92 2.97 15.66 3.62
N LEU A 93 3.07 14.42 3.14
CA LEU A 93 4.34 13.73 2.86
C LEU A 93 5.29 14.57 1.97
N ASN A 94 4.81 15.05 0.82
CA ASN A 94 5.66 15.81 -0.09
C ASN A 94 6.18 17.10 0.53
N GLN A 95 5.39 17.74 1.40
CA GLN A 95 5.83 18.93 2.11
C GLN A 95 6.94 18.59 3.10
N GLY A 96 6.75 17.56 3.94
CA GLY A 96 7.77 17.13 4.90
C GLY A 96 9.08 16.73 4.22
N LEU A 97 9.00 15.98 3.12
CA LEU A 97 10.18 15.64 2.31
C LEU A 97 10.82 16.88 1.66
N GLN A 98 10.03 17.86 1.23
CA GLN A 98 10.57 19.07 0.62
C GLN A 98 11.33 19.94 1.63
N GLU A 99 10.86 20.00 2.88
CA GLU A 99 11.53 20.71 3.98
C GLU A 99 12.86 20.04 4.37
N ALA A 100 13.02 18.75 4.09
CA ALA A 100 14.25 17.97 4.26
C ALA A 100 15.10 17.82 2.96
N ASP A 101 14.91 18.70 1.96
CA ASP A 101 15.60 18.66 0.66
C ASP A 101 15.45 17.34 -0.14
N TYR A 102 14.38 16.58 0.14
CA TYR A 102 14.06 15.26 -0.45
C TYR A 102 12.75 15.25 -1.27
N GLY A 103 12.09 16.40 -1.46
CA GLY A 103 10.71 16.50 -1.98
C GLY A 103 10.44 15.84 -3.34
N ARG A 104 11.42 15.77 -4.25
CA ARG A 104 11.26 15.14 -5.58
C ARG A 104 11.25 13.61 -5.55
N ARG A 105 11.51 13.02 -4.38
CA ARG A 105 11.73 11.58 -4.20
C ARG A 105 10.60 10.89 -3.43
N GLY A 106 9.47 11.58 -3.21
CA GLY A 106 8.29 10.98 -2.57
C GLY A 106 7.79 9.71 -3.25
N LEU A 107 7.98 9.57 -4.57
CA LEU A 107 7.64 8.35 -5.30
C LEU A 107 8.37 7.11 -4.77
N TYR A 108 9.61 7.26 -4.29
CA TYR A 108 10.41 6.15 -3.75
C TYR A 108 9.92 5.76 -2.36
N VAL A 109 9.50 6.71 -1.53
CA VAL A 109 8.85 6.41 -0.25
C VAL A 109 7.58 5.58 -0.48
N ILE A 110 6.74 5.98 -1.45
CA ILE A 110 5.50 5.25 -1.76
C ILE A 110 5.78 3.88 -2.36
N SER A 111 6.77 3.78 -3.25
CA SER A 111 7.14 2.51 -3.87
C SER A 111 7.72 1.54 -2.84
N ALA A 112 8.60 2.02 -1.95
CA ALA A 112 9.17 1.26 -0.85
C ALA A 112 8.10 0.79 0.13
N ALA A 113 7.17 1.66 0.53
CA ALA A 113 6.09 1.30 1.44
C ALA A 113 5.21 0.19 0.87
N LEU A 114 4.87 0.29 -0.42
CA LEU A 114 4.08 -0.73 -1.09
C LEU A 114 4.86 -2.04 -1.27
N GLU A 115 6.14 -1.98 -1.65
CA GLU A 115 7.01 -3.15 -1.77
C GLU A 115 7.16 -3.88 -0.43
N ASN A 116 7.52 -3.17 0.63
CA ASN A 116 7.67 -3.74 1.98
C ASN A 116 6.37 -4.41 2.44
N PHE A 117 5.22 -3.79 2.15
CA PHE A 117 3.93 -4.38 2.47
C PHE A 117 3.67 -5.66 1.67
N LEU A 118 3.97 -5.68 0.36
CA LEU A 118 3.81 -6.89 -0.47
C LEU A 118 4.73 -8.02 0.00
N GLN A 119 5.99 -7.71 0.31
CA GLN A 119 6.95 -8.68 0.84
C GLN A 119 6.49 -9.27 2.19
N ALA A 120 5.96 -8.43 3.09
CA ALA A 120 5.39 -8.87 4.36
C ALA A 120 4.20 -9.82 4.13
N LEU A 121 3.30 -9.46 3.22
CA LEU A 121 2.19 -10.32 2.85
C LEU A 121 2.64 -11.64 2.22
N ASP A 122 3.72 -11.64 1.43
CA ASP A 122 4.26 -12.86 0.82
C ASP A 122 4.86 -13.79 1.88
N ALA A 123 5.51 -13.22 2.91
CA ALA A 123 5.99 -13.96 4.06
C ALA A 123 4.86 -14.58 4.91
N GLU A 124 3.71 -13.90 5.01
CA GLU A 124 2.50 -14.42 5.67
C GLU A 124 1.77 -15.50 4.85
N GLY A 125 2.01 -15.54 3.54
CA GLY A 125 1.40 -16.48 2.61
C GLY A 125 0.06 -16.00 2.02
N GLU A 126 -0.70 -16.96 1.48
CA GLU A 126 -1.91 -16.66 0.72
C GLU A 126 -3.05 -16.12 1.60
N LEU A 127 -3.75 -15.09 1.12
CA LEU A 127 -4.95 -14.59 1.79
C LEU A 127 -6.05 -15.66 1.78
N GLN A 128 -6.34 -16.22 2.95
CA GLN A 128 -7.35 -17.26 3.11
C GLN A 128 -8.76 -16.68 3.13
N ARG A 129 -9.73 -17.49 2.68
CA ARG A 129 -11.14 -17.16 2.83
C ARG A 129 -11.49 -17.05 4.31
N PRO A 130 -12.16 -15.98 4.76
CA PRO A 130 -12.60 -15.88 6.15
C PRO A 130 -13.54 -17.05 6.50
N GLU A 131 -13.29 -17.71 7.62
CA GLU A 131 -14.23 -18.68 8.16
C GLU A 131 -15.55 -17.96 8.44
N ARG A 132 -16.65 -18.43 7.82
CA ARG A 132 -17.98 -17.96 8.20
C ARG A 132 -18.18 -18.36 9.66
N ARG A 133 -18.29 -17.38 10.58
CA ARG A 133 -18.74 -17.65 11.95
C ARG A 133 -20.01 -18.51 11.85
N ALA A 134 -19.92 -19.76 12.27
CA ALA A 134 -21.09 -20.61 12.38
C ALA A 134 -22.13 -19.86 13.22
N ARG A 135 -23.36 -19.73 12.70
CA ARG A 135 -24.46 -19.22 13.50
C ARG A 135 -24.53 -20.10 14.75
N VAL A 136 -24.20 -19.53 15.91
CA VAL A 136 -24.50 -20.15 17.19
C VAL A 136 -26.01 -20.40 17.16
N GLN A 137 -26.41 -21.67 17.03
CA GLN A 137 -27.80 -22.07 17.20
C GLN A 137 -28.13 -21.72 18.65
N ARG A 138 -28.98 -20.70 18.84
CA ARG A 138 -29.58 -20.46 20.15
C ARG A 138 -30.38 -21.72 20.49
N PRO A 139 -30.21 -22.32 21.68
CA PRO A 139 -31.14 -23.33 22.13
C PRO A 139 -32.51 -22.65 22.25
N MET A 140 -33.51 -23.20 21.56
CA MET A 140 -34.90 -22.81 21.76
C MET A 140 -35.35 -23.32 23.15
N PRO A 141 -36.12 -22.53 23.90
CA PRO A 141 -36.64 -22.91 25.21
C PRO A 141 -37.65 -24.06 25.14
#